data_AF-A0A453SAH5-F1
#
_entry.id   AF-A0A453SAH5-F1
#
_cell.length_a   1.000
_cell.length_b   1.000
_cell.length_c   1.000
_cell.angle_alpha   90.00
_cell.angle_beta   90.00
_cell.angle_gamma   90.00
#
_symmetry.space_group_name_H-M   'P 1'
#
loop_
_entity.id
_entity.type
_entity.pdbx_description
1 polymer ?
#
loop_
_entity_poly.entity_id
_entity_poly.type
_entity_poly.pdbx_seq_one_letter_code
_entity_poly.pdbx_strand_id
1 'polypeptide(L)'
;MSEQRIKEYIEGKYGKFGVDRVWHDTAIPFGEVLQEFEDWIGGHKLWKQKQGESLNSSAFVTCGNWDLKTKVPEQCKVSKIKLPSYFMEWINLKDIYLNFYNRRVSELD
;
A
#
# COMPACT_ATOMS: atom_id res chain seq x y z
N MET A 1 -9.66 -17.53 10.40
CA MET A 1 -10.93 -16.78 10.19
C MET A 1 -11.89 -17.72 9.48
N SER A 2 -13.16 -17.78 9.87
CA SER A 2 -14.13 -18.62 9.15
C SER A 2 -14.53 -17.99 7.81
N GLU A 3 -14.84 -18.80 6.81
CA GLU A 3 -15.31 -18.35 5.48
C GLU A 3 -16.52 -17.41 5.59
N GLN A 4 -17.44 -17.72 6.48
CA GLN A 4 -18.62 -16.89 6.78
C GLN A 4 -18.23 -15.46 7.16
N ARG A 5 -17.21 -15.29 8.01
CA ARG A 5 -16.77 -13.96 8.48
C ARG A 5 -16.02 -13.19 7.40
N ILE A 6 -15.35 -13.88 6.48
CA ILE A 6 -14.72 -13.27 5.31
C ILE A 6 -15.79 -12.71 4.38
N LYS A 7 -16.83 -13.50 4.11
CA LYS A 7 -17.95 -13.08 3.26
C LYS A 7 -18.68 -11.87 3.83
N GLU A 8 -19.03 -11.89 5.12
CA GLU A 8 -19.66 -10.76 5.81
C GLU A 8 -18.81 -9.48 5.75
N TYR A 9 -17.49 -9.61 5.93
CA TYR A 9 -16.57 -8.48 5.82
C TYR A 9 -16.53 -7.93 4.39
N ILE A 10 -16.49 -8.80 3.37
CA ILE A 10 -16.43 -8.39 1.97
C ILE A 10 -17.72 -7.68 1.55
N GLU A 11 -18.87 -8.29 1.84
CA GLU A 11 -20.18 -7.69 1.53
C GLU A 11 -20.36 -6.35 2.24
N GLY A 12 -20.06 -6.28 3.55
CA GLY A 12 -20.25 -5.08 4.34
C GLY A 12 -19.32 -3.93 3.94
N LYS A 13 -18.06 -4.23 3.58
CA LYS A 13 -17.06 -3.22 3.26
C LYS A 13 -17.02 -2.84 1.78
N TYR A 14 -17.12 -3.82 0.88
CA TYR A 14 -16.89 -3.64 -0.56
C TYR A 14 -18.17 -3.76 -1.38
N GLY A 15 -19.21 -4.41 -0.87
CA GLY A 15 -20.49 -4.56 -1.58
C GLY A 15 -21.16 -3.22 -1.92
N LYS A 16 -21.05 -2.23 -1.04
CA LYS A 16 -21.56 -0.86 -1.30
C LYS A 16 -20.86 -0.14 -2.45
N PHE A 17 -19.64 -0.55 -2.81
CA PHE A 17 -18.88 -0.01 -3.93
C PHE A 17 -19.11 -0.78 -5.24
N GLY A 18 -20.00 -1.77 -5.26
CA GLY A 18 -20.22 -2.66 -6.41
C GLY A 18 -19.05 -3.61 -6.65
N VAL A 19 -18.23 -3.84 -5.62
CA VAL A 19 -17.05 -4.70 -5.64
C VAL A 19 -17.34 -5.97 -4.82
N ASP A 20 -18.52 -6.52 -5.03
CA ASP A 20 -19.08 -7.73 -4.42
C ASP A 20 -18.70 -9.01 -5.19
N ARG A 21 -18.15 -8.87 -6.40
CA ARG A 21 -17.72 -9.99 -7.23
C ARG A 21 -16.53 -10.73 -6.63
N VAL A 22 -16.33 -11.94 -7.12
CA VAL A 22 -15.33 -12.94 -6.75
C VAL A 22 -13.88 -12.53 -7.11
N TRP A 23 -13.56 -11.23 -7.13
CA TRP A 23 -12.22 -10.73 -7.48
C TRP A 23 -11.13 -11.28 -6.56
N HIS A 24 -11.48 -11.58 -5.31
CA HIS A 24 -10.55 -12.10 -4.31
C HIS A 24 -10.26 -13.58 -4.47
N ASP A 25 -11.17 -14.40 -5.03
CA ASP A 25 -10.90 -15.83 -5.25
C ASP A 25 -9.98 -16.06 -6.46
N THR A 26 -9.95 -15.11 -7.40
CA THR A 26 -9.03 -15.14 -8.55
C THR A 26 -7.79 -14.28 -8.35
N ALA A 27 -7.67 -13.58 -7.22
CA ALA A 27 -6.53 -12.72 -6.95
C ALA A 27 -5.29 -13.56 -6.65
N ILE A 28 -4.15 -13.15 -7.21
CA ILE A 28 -2.87 -13.77 -6.87
C ILE A 28 -2.43 -13.36 -5.45
N PRO A 29 -1.66 -14.20 -4.73
CA PRO A 29 -1.11 -13.88 -3.42
C PRO A 29 -0.27 -12.60 -3.42
N PHE A 30 -0.22 -11.91 -2.27
CA PHE A 30 0.54 -10.67 -2.12
C PHE A 30 2.01 -10.76 -2.55
N GLY A 31 2.68 -11.89 -2.30
CA GLY A 31 4.05 -12.10 -2.72
C GLY A 31 4.23 -12.10 -4.24
N GLU A 32 3.26 -12.64 -4.97
CA GLU A 32 3.25 -12.63 -6.45
C GLU A 32 2.97 -11.22 -6.98
N VAL A 33 1.97 -10.52 -6.41
CA VAL A 33 1.71 -9.10 -6.74
C VAL A 33 2.96 -8.25 -6.50
N LEU A 34 3.66 -8.47 -5.39
CA LEU A 34 4.86 -7.70 -5.05
C LEU A 34 5.98 -7.94 -6.07
N GLN A 35 6.15 -9.18 -6.54
CA GLN A 35 7.12 -9.48 -7.59
C GLN A 35 6.76 -8.81 -8.91
N GLU A 36 5.50 -8.90 -9.35
CA GLU A 36 5.02 -8.22 -10.56
C GLU A 36 5.19 -6.70 -10.47
N PHE A 37 4.95 -6.14 -9.27
CA PHE A 37 5.17 -4.73 -8.99
C PHE A 37 6.65 -4.35 -9.07
N GLU A 38 7.54 -5.16 -8.50
CA GLU A 38 9.01 -4.96 -8.55
C GLU A 38 9.56 -5.00 -9.97
N ASP A 39 9.07 -5.93 -10.79
CA ASP A 39 9.39 -6.03 -12.20
C ASP A 39 8.92 -4.78 -12.96
N TRP A 40 7.71 -4.31 -12.65
CA TRP A 40 7.14 -3.11 -13.26
C TRP A 40 7.96 -1.85 -12.90
N ILE A 41 8.22 -1.58 -11.61
CA ILE A 41 9.01 -0.40 -11.21
C ILE A 41 10.47 -0.49 -11.70
N GLY A 42 11.03 -1.71 -11.76
CA GLY A 42 12.37 -1.97 -12.28
C GLY A 42 12.46 -1.69 -13.79
N GLY A 43 11.49 -2.18 -14.57
CA GLY A 43 11.39 -1.94 -16.01
C GLY A 43 11.23 -0.46 -16.35
N HIS A 44 10.55 0.31 -15.50
CA HIS A 44 10.40 1.77 -15.62
C HIS A 44 11.58 2.56 -15.04
N LYS A 45 12.62 1.88 -14.52
CA LYS A 45 13.80 2.50 -13.90
C LYS A 45 13.47 3.43 -12.73
N LEU A 46 12.37 3.15 -12.03
CA LEU A 46 11.91 3.91 -10.87
C LEU A 46 12.58 3.45 -9.57
N TRP A 47 13.20 2.27 -9.57
CA TRP A 47 13.88 1.70 -8.41
C TRP A 47 15.22 1.10 -8.80
N LYS A 48 16.27 1.38 -8.00
CA LYS A 48 17.61 0.83 -8.21
C LYS A 48 17.75 -0.51 -7.49
N GLN A 49 17.71 -1.59 -8.26
CA GLN A 49 17.86 -2.95 -7.75
C GLN A 49 19.31 -3.36 -7.42
N LYS A 50 20.32 -2.56 -7.81
CA LYS A 50 21.75 -2.88 -7.60
C LYS A 50 22.40 -1.85 -6.68
N GLN A 51 23.00 -2.34 -5.59
CA GLN A 51 23.77 -1.60 -4.56
C GLN A 51 23.08 -0.33 -4.05
N GLY A 52 22.46 -0.42 -2.86
CA GLY A 52 21.77 0.69 -2.21
C GLY A 52 20.34 0.86 -2.74
N GLU A 53 19.48 -0.12 -2.43
CA GLU A 53 18.06 -0.14 -2.82
C GLU A 53 17.36 1.17 -2.43
N SER A 54 17.03 1.96 -3.45
CA SER A 54 16.47 3.31 -3.32
C SER A 54 15.63 3.65 -4.55
N LEU A 55 14.63 4.50 -4.36
CA LEU A 55 13.88 5.04 -5.50
C LEU A 55 14.80 5.92 -6.37
N ASN A 56 14.54 5.92 -7.67
CA ASN A 56 15.30 6.68 -8.66
C ASN A 56 14.41 7.79 -9.23
N SER A 57 14.69 9.04 -8.84
CA SER A 57 13.93 10.22 -9.28
C SER A 57 12.41 10.02 -9.22
N SER A 58 11.95 9.27 -8.22
CA SER A 58 10.56 8.92 -8.01
C SER A 58 10.28 8.84 -6.51
N ALA A 59 9.01 8.95 -6.14
CA ALA A 59 8.54 8.84 -4.77
C ALA A 59 7.13 8.26 -4.77
N PHE A 60 6.80 7.47 -3.76
CA PHE A 60 5.41 7.16 -3.48
C PHE A 60 4.69 8.39 -2.94
N VAL A 61 3.40 8.50 -3.25
CA VAL A 61 2.53 9.55 -2.72
C VAL A 61 1.30 8.88 -2.11
N THR A 62 0.98 9.23 -0.86
CA THR A 62 -0.16 8.66 -0.13
C THR A 62 -1.00 9.76 0.52
N CYS A 63 -2.26 9.44 0.87
CA CYS A 63 -3.12 10.34 1.64
C CYS A 63 -3.13 9.94 3.12
N GLY A 64 -2.06 10.28 3.82
CA GLY A 64 -1.81 9.85 5.19
C GLY A 64 -0.77 8.73 5.28
N ASN A 65 -0.48 8.30 6.50
CA ASN A 65 0.55 7.30 6.77
C ASN A 65 0.03 5.85 6.72
N TRP A 66 -1.27 5.63 6.55
CA TRP A 66 -1.89 4.32 6.73
C TRP A 66 -1.38 3.27 5.73
N ASP A 67 -1.24 3.63 4.45
CA ASP A 67 -0.82 2.68 3.42
C ASP A 67 0.60 2.13 3.66
N LEU A 68 1.61 3.01 3.70
CA LEU A 68 3.02 2.61 3.73
C LEU A 68 3.60 2.45 5.13
N LYS A 69 3.16 3.23 6.11
CA LYS A 69 3.65 3.10 7.51
C LYS A 69 2.96 1.97 8.27
N THR A 70 1.72 1.63 7.91
CA THR A 70 0.92 0.65 8.65
C THR A 70 0.62 -0.60 7.83
N LYS A 71 -0.07 -0.48 6.69
CA LYS A 71 -0.64 -1.65 6.01
C LYS A 71 0.37 -2.48 5.25
N VAL A 72 1.31 -1.87 4.52
CA VAL A 72 2.37 -2.62 3.86
C VAL A 72 3.22 -3.40 4.87
N PRO A 73 3.73 -2.81 5.98
CA PRO A 73 4.45 -3.58 7.01
C PRO A 73 3.62 -4.70 7.66
N GLU A 74 2.33 -4.47 7.93
CA GLU A 74 1.43 -5.51 8.44
C GLU A 74 1.27 -6.66 7.44
N GLN A 75 1.07 -6.33 6.15
CA GLN A 75 0.90 -7.34 5.10
C GLN A 75 2.19 -8.12 4.85
N CYS A 76 3.36 -7.48 4.91
CA CYS A 76 4.66 -8.14 4.86
C CYS A 76 4.81 -9.15 6.02
N LYS A 77 4.40 -8.80 7.24
CA LYS A 77 4.40 -9.75 8.38
C LYS A 77 3.49 -10.95 8.14
N VAL A 78 2.27 -10.73 7.66
CA VAL A 78 1.32 -11.81 7.32
C VAL A 78 1.91 -12.72 6.24
N SER A 79 2.56 -12.14 5.24
CA SER A 79 3.13 -12.85 4.09
C SER A 79 4.53 -13.43 4.36
N LYS A 80 5.11 -13.18 5.54
CA LYS A 80 6.49 -13.54 5.92
C LYS A 80 7.55 -13.01 4.96
N ILE A 81 7.32 -11.81 4.42
CA ILE A 81 8.22 -11.10 3.50
C ILE A 81 8.97 -10.02 4.28
N LYS A 82 10.26 -9.84 4.00
CA LYS A 82 11.02 -8.69 4.52
C LYS A 82 10.51 -7.43 3.84
N LEU A 83 10.14 -6.42 4.63
CA LEU A 83 9.70 -5.12 4.11
C LEU A 83 10.74 -4.53 3.15
N PRO A 84 10.40 -4.35 1.86
CA PRO A 84 11.31 -3.73 0.89
C PRO A 84 11.64 -2.28 1.27
N SER A 85 12.91 -1.88 1.12
CA SER A 85 13.37 -0.56 1.58
C SER A 85 12.74 0.60 0.82
N TYR A 86 12.33 0.39 -0.43
CA TYR A 86 11.69 1.43 -1.25
C TYR A 86 10.32 1.86 -0.70
N PHE A 87 9.71 1.11 0.21
CA PHE A 87 8.51 1.54 0.93
C PHE A 87 8.79 2.40 2.18
N MET A 88 10.06 2.62 2.53
CA MET A 88 10.44 3.41 3.71
C MET A 88 10.44 4.92 3.47
N GLU A 89 10.22 5.37 2.24
CA GLU A 89 10.16 6.78 1.86
C GLU A 89 8.91 7.07 1.03
N TRP A 90 8.17 8.12 1.41
CA TRP A 90 6.98 8.57 0.68
C TRP A 90 6.64 10.02 1.00
N ILE A 91 5.82 10.61 0.14
CA ILE A 91 5.23 11.93 0.33
C ILE A 91 3.82 11.73 0.88
N ASN A 92 3.61 12.16 2.12
CA ASN A 92 2.27 12.20 2.71
C ASN A 92 1.56 13.50 2.32
N LEU A 93 0.54 13.42 1.47
CA LEU A 93 -0.23 14.58 1.00
C LEU A 93 -0.90 15.36 2.14
N LYS A 94 -1.28 14.71 3.24
CA LYS A 94 -1.87 15.40 4.39
C LYS A 94 -0.87 16.40 4.98
N ASP A 95 0.40 16.00 5.13
CA ASP A 95 1.44 16.87 5.69
C ASP A 95 1.73 18.04 4.75
N ILE A 96 1.80 17.79 3.44
CA ILE A 96 1.97 18.83 2.42
C ILE A 96 0.81 19.83 2.45
N TYR A 97 -0.42 19.35 2.50
CA TYR A 97 -1.61 20.20 2.57
C TYR A 97 -1.61 21.08 3.83
N LEU A 98 -1.36 20.48 4.99
CA LEU A 98 -1.31 21.21 6.26
C LEU A 98 -0.22 22.28 6.25
N ASN A 99 0.98 21.95 5.79
CA ASN A 99 2.08 22.90 5.70
C ASN A 99 1.81 24.02 4.70
N PHE A 100 1.32 23.70 3.50
CA PHE A 100 1.06 24.68 2.44
C PHE A 100 -0.04 25.68 2.83
N TYR A 101 -1.12 25.19 3.43
CA TYR A 101 -2.24 26.03 3.87
C TYR A 101 -2.11 26.54 5.31
N ASN A 102 -0.95 26.32 5.95
CA ASN A 102 -0.69 26.68 7.35
C ASN A 102 -1.80 26.23 8.31
N ARG A 103 -2.28 24.99 8.12
CA ARG A 103 -3.30 24.35 8.96
C ARG A 103 -2.63 23.43 9.98
N ARG A 104 -3.26 23.28 11.15
CA ARG A 104 -2.85 22.30 12.16
C ARG A 104 -3.69 21.04 12.03
N VAL A 105 -3.11 19.90 12.38
CA VAL A 105 -3.86 18.65 12.57
C VAL A 105 -4.94 18.93 13.62
N SER A 106 -6.21 18.73 13.26
CA SER A 106 -7.29 18.74 14.24
C SER A 106 -7.38 17.35 14.84
N GLU A 107 -7.65 17.23 16.16
CA GLU A 107 -7.80 15.92 16.83
C GLU A 107 -9.00 15.08 16.31
N LEU A 108 -9.68 15.55 15.26
CA LEU A 108 -10.86 14.95 14.64
C LEU A 108 -10.55 14.27 13.29
N ASP A 109 -9.29 14.28 12.81
CA ASP A 109 -8.86 13.73 11.51
C ASP A 109 -8.05 12.41 11.60
#